data_AF-A0A7X8WZU1-F1
#
_entry.id   AF-A0A7X8WZU1-F1
#
_cell.length_a   1.000
_cell.length_b   1.000
_cell.length_c   1.000
_cell.angle_alpha   90.00
_cell.angle_beta   90.00
_cell.angle_gamma   90.00
#
_symmetry.space_group_name_H-M   'P 1'
#
loop_
_entity.id
_entity.type
_entity.pdbx_description
1 polymer ?
#
loop_
_entity_poly.entity_id
_entity_poly.type
_entity_poly.pdbx_seq_one_letter_code
_entity_poly.pdbx_strand_id
1 'polypeptide(L)'
;VAILGIHKEELSTKERKRSFLIKELLIIIFNSLIVAVFGFIIVALFSLFTSQTNNAGELIAPYKLGLVVGSSLFAGMFISGLLGTLLPIFFTSRNMDSDNASGPILTTLADIIAILTYYLIAAMMLVFL
;
A
#
# COMPACT_ATOMS: atom_id res chain seq x y z
N VAL A 1 7.76 5.51 -11.10
CA VAL A 1 8.71 4.71 -11.92
C VAL A 1 8.04 4.17 -13.18
N ALA A 2 6.78 3.70 -13.11
CA ALA A 2 6.04 3.16 -14.26
C ALA A 2 5.98 4.07 -15.51
N ILE A 3 5.81 5.38 -15.37
CA ILE A 3 5.71 6.33 -16.50
C ILE A 3 7.02 6.37 -17.31
N LEU A 4 8.18 6.26 -16.64
CA LEU A 4 9.49 6.25 -17.31
C LEU A 4 9.73 4.96 -18.11
N GLY A 5 9.12 3.85 -17.69
CA GLY A 5 9.19 2.55 -18.37
C GLY A 5 8.30 2.45 -19.61
N ILE A 6 7.30 3.33 -19.75
CA ILE A 6 6.43 3.41 -20.94
C ILE A 6 7.15 4.12 -22.09
N HIS A 7 8.02 5.09 -21.79
CA HIS A 7 8.79 5.85 -22.80
C HIS A 7 10.00 5.09 -23.36
N LYS A 8 10.54 4.13 -22.61
CA LYS A 8 11.45 3.13 -23.16
C LYS A 8 10.60 2.03 -23.77
N GLU A 9 10.95 1.44 -24.91
CA GLU A 9 10.22 0.34 -25.56
C GLU A 9 10.13 -0.97 -24.72
N GLU A 10 10.24 -0.90 -23.40
CA GLU A 10 10.21 -2.01 -22.44
C GLU A 10 8.83 -2.68 -22.33
N LEU A 11 7.79 -2.14 -22.97
CA LEU A 11 6.46 -2.73 -23.04
C LEU A 11 6.08 -3.31 -24.41
N SER A 12 7.01 -3.32 -25.38
CA SER A 12 6.73 -3.76 -26.76
C SER A 12 6.39 -5.25 -26.88
N THR A 13 6.94 -6.08 -25.99
CA THR A 13 6.79 -7.54 -26.04
C THR A 13 6.15 -8.07 -24.75
N LYS A 14 5.26 -9.07 -24.88
CA LYS A 14 4.52 -9.69 -23.76
C LYS A 14 5.45 -10.17 -22.62
N GLU A 15 6.62 -10.71 -22.96
CA GLU A 15 7.64 -11.15 -22.00
C GLU A 15 8.25 -9.99 -21.20
N ARG A 16 8.53 -8.87 -21.89
CA ARG A 16 9.13 -7.67 -21.31
C ARG A 16 8.16 -7.00 -20.33
N LYS A 17 6.87 -6.93 -20.69
CA LYS A 17 5.78 -6.45 -19.82
C LYS A 17 5.62 -7.30 -18.56
N ARG A 18 5.69 -8.63 -18.67
CA ARG A 18 5.63 -9.53 -17.52
C ARG A 18 6.85 -9.36 -16.59
N SER A 19 8.06 -9.27 -17.16
CA SER A 19 9.29 -9.03 -16.39
C SER A 19 9.23 -7.71 -15.62
N PHE A 20 8.73 -6.65 -16.27
CA PHE A 20 8.51 -5.36 -15.64
C PHE A 20 7.52 -5.44 -14.46
N LEU A 21 6.34 -6.05 -14.66
CA LEU A 21 5.34 -6.21 -13.61
C LEU A 21 5.84 -7.02 -12.41
N ILE A 22 6.64 -8.08 -12.64
CA ILE A 22 7.22 -8.88 -11.55
C ILE A 22 8.22 -8.05 -10.75
N LYS A 23 9.08 -7.26 -11.41
CA LYS A 23 10.04 -6.39 -10.72
C LYS A 23 9.33 -5.34 -9.87
N GLU A 24 8.32 -4.68 -10.43
CA GLU A 24 7.52 -3.69 -9.70
C GLU A 24 6.76 -4.34 -8.53
N LEU A 25 6.15 -5.50 -8.74
CA LEU A 25 5.49 -6.25 -7.67
C LEU A 25 6.44 -6.57 -6.52
N LEU A 26 7.67 -7.02 -6.82
CA LEU A 26 8.68 -7.30 -5.80
C LEU A 26 9.04 -6.03 -5.03
N ILE A 27 9.29 -4.92 -5.73
CA ILE A 27 9.59 -3.61 -5.10
C ILE A 27 8.44 -3.21 -4.17
N ILE A 28 7.19 -3.34 -4.60
CA ILE A 28 5.99 -3.04 -3.80
C ILE A 28 5.94 -3.91 -2.55
N ILE A 29 6.13 -5.23 -2.68
CA ILE A 29 6.09 -6.16 -1.54
C ILE A 29 7.17 -5.82 -0.52
N PHE A 30 8.41 -5.63 -0.96
CA PHE A 30 9.52 -5.30 -0.06
C PHE A 30 9.30 -3.97 0.64
N ASN A 31 8.86 -2.94 -0.09
CA ASN A 31 8.58 -1.63 0.49
C ASN A 31 7.44 -1.71 1.51
N SER A 32 6.35 -2.39 1.16
CA SER A 32 5.19 -2.55 2.04
C SER A 32 5.55 -3.32 3.32
N LEU A 33 6.38 -4.36 3.20
CA LEU A 33 6.84 -5.15 4.34
C LEU A 33 7.70 -4.32 5.29
N ILE A 34 8.65 -3.54 4.76
CA ILE A 34 9.50 -2.67 5.58
C ILE A 34 8.64 -1.66 6.35
N VAL A 35 7.74 -0.95 5.65
CA VAL A 35 6.84 0.03 6.28
C VAL A 35 5.96 -0.61 7.36
N ALA A 36 5.43 -1.81 7.09
CA ALA A 36 4.61 -2.55 8.04
C ALA A 36 5.36 -2.95 9.31
N VAL A 37 6.61 -3.41 9.19
CA VAL A 37 7.47 -3.76 10.33
C VAL A 37 7.81 -2.52 11.15
N PHE A 38 8.17 -1.41 10.51
CA PHE A 38 8.41 -0.15 11.22
C PHE A 38 7.16 0.35 11.94
N GLY A 39 6.01 0.33 11.27
CA GLY A 39 4.72 0.72 11.87
C GLY A 39 4.35 -0.15 13.07
N PHE A 40 4.53 -1.48 12.95
CA PHE A 40 4.32 -2.42 14.05
C PHE A 40 5.18 -2.07 15.26
N ILE A 41 6.49 -1.87 15.06
CA ILE A 41 7.43 -1.59 16.14
C ILE A 41 7.09 -0.27 16.83
N ILE A 42 6.86 0.79 16.05
CA ILE A 42 6.54 2.12 16.58
C ILE A 42 5.25 2.07 17.42
N VAL A 43 4.20 1.44 16.90
CA VAL A 43 2.90 1.37 17.60
C VAL A 43 2.97 0.46 18.82
N ALA A 44 3.66 -0.68 18.74
CA ALA A 44 3.83 -1.56 19.89
C ALA A 44 4.62 -0.86 21.00
N LEU A 45 5.69 -0.14 20.66
CA LEU A 45 6.44 0.66 21.63
C LEU A 45 5.59 1.78 22.22
N PHE A 46 4.86 2.52 21.40
CA PHE A 46 3.98 3.59 21.88
C PHE A 46 2.89 3.05 22.83
N SER A 47 2.28 1.92 22.48
CA SER A 47 1.26 1.28 23.30
C SER A 47 1.79 0.75 24.64
N LEU A 48 3.09 0.42 24.75
CA LEU A 48 3.70 0.08 26.03
C LEU A 48 3.73 1.28 26.99
N PHE A 49 3.96 2.49 26.46
CA PHE A 49 4.02 3.71 27.28
C PHE A 49 2.63 4.23 27.67
N THR A 50 1.62 4.11 26.78
CA THR A 50 0.32 4.76 26.96
C THR A 50 -0.78 3.82 27.50
N SER A 51 -0.46 2.56 27.85
CA SER A 51 -1.39 1.58 28.48
C SER A 51 -2.83 1.65 27.91
N GLN A 52 -2.95 1.36 26.61
CA GLN A 52 -4.22 1.47 25.89
C GLN A 52 -5.26 0.48 26.42
N THR A 53 -6.50 0.93 26.54
CA THR A 53 -7.63 0.13 27.02
C THR A 53 -8.72 0.03 25.95
N ASN A 54 -9.39 -1.13 25.92
CA ASN A 54 -10.56 -1.37 25.08
C ASN A 54 -11.80 -0.64 25.64
N ASN A 55 -12.89 -0.63 24.88
CA ASN A 55 -14.19 -0.06 25.30
C ASN A 55 -14.74 -0.68 26.60
N ALA A 56 -14.32 -1.89 26.95
CA ALA A 56 -14.69 -2.60 28.19
C ALA A 56 -13.74 -2.31 29.37
N GLY A 57 -12.70 -1.48 29.19
CA GLY A 57 -11.70 -1.18 30.22
C GLY A 57 -10.57 -2.21 30.33
N GLU A 58 -10.53 -3.23 29.49
CA GLU A 58 -9.45 -4.23 29.45
C GLU A 58 -8.19 -3.67 28.78
N LEU A 59 -7.01 -3.99 29.33
CA LEU A 59 -5.74 -3.59 28.77
C LEU A 59 -5.47 -4.33 27.45
N ILE A 60 -5.19 -3.57 26.39
CA ILE A 60 -4.84 -4.13 25.10
C ILE A 60 -3.36 -4.46 25.09
N ALA A 61 -3.03 -5.71 24.78
CA ALA A 61 -1.64 -6.09 24.66
C ALA A 61 -0.97 -5.30 23.50
N PRO A 62 0.19 -4.66 23.73
CA PRO A 62 0.81 -3.76 22.75
C PRO A 62 1.07 -4.38 21.38
N TYR A 63 1.41 -5.68 21.34
CA TYR A 63 1.64 -6.41 20.10
C TYR A 63 0.37 -6.53 19.25
N LYS A 64 -0.82 -6.54 19.86
CA LYS A 64 -2.10 -6.62 19.16
C LYS A 64 -2.35 -5.34 18.35
N LEU A 65 -2.18 -4.17 18.99
CA LEU A 65 -2.30 -2.88 18.30
C LEU A 65 -1.22 -2.70 17.22
N GLY A 66 0.02 -3.10 17.52
CA GLY A 66 1.08 -3.14 16.52
C GLY A 66 0.69 -3.99 15.30
N LEU A 67 0.08 -5.16 15.51
CA LEU A 67 -0.37 -6.05 14.45
C LEU A 67 -1.49 -5.43 13.60
N VAL A 68 -2.47 -4.77 14.23
CA VAL A 68 -3.55 -4.06 13.53
C VAL A 68 -2.94 -3.00 12.61
N VAL A 69 -2.08 -2.13 13.13
CA VAL A 69 -1.51 -1.03 12.34
C VAL A 69 -0.55 -1.57 11.28
N GLY A 70 0.35 -2.49 11.63
CA GLY A 70 1.33 -3.05 10.71
C GLY A 70 0.68 -3.77 9.52
N SER A 71 -0.33 -4.61 9.77
CA SER A 71 -1.06 -5.31 8.69
C SER A 71 -1.90 -4.35 7.84
N SER A 72 -2.53 -3.34 8.45
CA SER A 72 -3.29 -2.31 7.73
C SER A 72 -2.39 -1.45 6.85
N LEU A 73 -1.21 -1.07 7.34
CA LEU A 73 -0.18 -0.36 6.56
C LEU A 73 0.34 -1.21 5.40
N PHE A 74 0.61 -2.50 5.65
CA PHE A 74 1.02 -3.42 4.60
C PHE A 74 -0.02 -3.48 3.48
N ALA A 75 -1.29 -3.74 3.84
CA ALA A 75 -2.37 -3.88 2.88
C ALA A 75 -2.61 -2.57 2.11
N GLY A 76 -2.64 -1.43 2.80
CA GLY A 76 -2.83 -0.12 2.18
C GLY A 76 -1.73 0.21 1.18
N MET A 77 -0.45 0.04 1.56
CA MET A 77 0.69 0.27 0.68
C MET A 77 0.75 -0.72 -0.49
N PHE A 78 0.42 -1.98 -0.25
CA PHE A 78 0.44 -3.01 -1.28
C PHE A 78 -0.61 -2.76 -2.36
N ILE A 79 -1.87 -2.50 -1.97
CA ILE A 79 -2.97 -2.22 -2.92
C ILE A 79 -2.73 -0.90 -3.65
N SER A 80 -2.32 0.15 -2.93
CA SER A 80 -2.00 1.45 -3.53
C SER A 80 -0.85 1.35 -4.54
N GLY A 81 0.24 0.66 -4.17
CA GLY A 81 1.38 0.44 -5.06
C GLY A 81 1.02 -0.35 -6.31
N LEU A 82 0.19 -1.38 -6.18
CA LEU A 82 -0.32 -2.14 -7.33
C LEU A 82 -1.11 -1.26 -8.29
N LEU A 83 -2.00 -0.41 -7.78
CA LEU A 83 -2.78 0.49 -8.62
C LEU A 83 -1.90 1.57 -9.26
N GLY A 84 -0.90 2.08 -8.54
CA GLY A 84 0.10 3.00 -9.09
C GLY A 84 0.87 2.43 -10.30
N THR A 85 1.05 1.12 -10.35
CA THR A 85 1.70 0.44 -11.48
C THR A 85 0.71 -0.01 -12.56
N LEU A 86 -0.48 -0.47 -12.18
CA LEU A 86 -1.47 -1.02 -13.11
C LEU A 86 -2.31 0.06 -13.82
N LEU A 87 -2.66 1.17 -13.14
CA LEU A 87 -3.48 2.24 -13.71
C LEU A 87 -2.84 2.87 -14.95
N PRO A 88 -1.55 3.28 -14.94
CA PRO A 88 -0.90 3.80 -16.16
C PRO A 88 -0.95 2.80 -17.32
N ILE A 89 -0.65 1.53 -17.06
CA ILE A 89 -0.65 0.45 -18.07
C ILE A 89 -2.05 0.26 -18.66
N PHE A 90 -3.10 0.38 -17.84
CA PHE A 90 -4.49 0.28 -18.28
C PHE A 90 -4.91 1.48 -19.13
N PHE A 91 -4.53 2.71 -18.76
CA PHE A 91 -4.86 3.92 -19.51
C PHE A 91 -4.13 3.99 -20.86
N THR A 92 -2.84 3.61 -20.91
CA THR A 92 -2.10 3.50 -22.19
C THR A 92 -2.76 2.48 -23.12
N SER A 93 -3.34 1.39 -22.59
CA SER A 93 -4.04 0.39 -23.41
C SER A 93 -5.35 0.90 -24.04
N ARG A 94 -5.88 2.05 -23.62
CA ARG A 94 -7.16 2.62 -24.10
C ARG A 94 -6.98 3.89 -24.94
N ASN A 95 -5.75 4.23 -25.36
CA ASN A 95 -5.42 5.47 -26.08
C ASN A 95 -5.84 6.75 -25.35
N MET A 96 -5.93 6.71 -24.01
CA MET A 96 -6.05 7.92 -23.20
C MET A 96 -4.64 8.40 -22.89
N ASP A 97 -4.34 9.68 -23.16
CA ASP A 97 -3.01 10.26 -22.94
C ASP A 97 -2.61 10.16 -21.46
N SER A 98 -1.88 9.10 -21.13
CA SER A 98 -1.32 8.82 -19.81
C SER A 98 -0.44 9.97 -19.31
N ASP A 99 0.11 10.77 -20.23
CA ASP A 99 1.07 11.83 -19.92
C ASP A 99 0.43 13.03 -19.21
N ASN A 100 -0.87 13.31 -19.43
CA ASN A 100 -1.57 14.42 -18.79
C ASN A 100 -2.21 14.06 -17.44
N ALA A 101 -2.40 12.78 -17.14
CA ALA A 101 -3.15 12.30 -15.96
C ALA A 101 -2.29 11.60 -14.89
N SER A 102 -1.05 11.23 -15.21
CA SER A 102 -0.28 10.30 -14.37
C SER A 102 0.57 10.95 -13.27
N GLY A 103 0.61 12.29 -13.19
CA GLY A 103 1.31 13.02 -12.14
C GLY A 103 0.48 13.16 -10.85
N PRO A 104 -0.06 14.36 -10.52
CA PRO A 104 -0.78 14.59 -9.25
C PRO A 104 -2.08 13.79 -9.06
N ILE A 105 -2.79 13.47 -10.13
CA ILE A 105 -4.09 12.78 -10.04
C ILE A 105 -3.89 11.30 -9.68
N LEU A 106 -2.87 10.65 -10.25
CA LEU A 106 -2.59 9.25 -9.94
C LEU A 106 -2.12 9.09 -8.49
N THR A 107 -1.25 9.95 -8.00
CA THR A 107 -0.79 9.90 -6.61
C THR A 107 -1.92 10.18 -5.63
N THR A 108 -2.80 11.14 -5.92
CA THR A 108 -3.96 11.42 -5.06
C THR A 108 -4.96 10.25 -5.01
N LEU A 109 -5.23 9.59 -6.15
CA LEU A 109 -6.04 8.38 -6.15
C LEU A 109 -5.38 7.25 -5.36
N ALA A 110 -4.07 7.06 -5.53
CA ALA A 110 -3.31 6.06 -4.80
C ALA A 110 -3.35 6.32 -3.28
N ASP A 111 -3.26 7.58 -2.84
CA ASP A 111 -3.35 7.98 -1.44
C ASP A 111 -4.75 7.72 -0.86
N ILE A 112 -5.81 8.08 -1.60
CA ILE A 112 -7.19 7.81 -1.18
C ILE A 112 -7.42 6.31 -0.99
N ILE A 113 -6.97 5.49 -1.94
CA ILE A 113 -7.14 4.03 -1.87
C ILE A 113 -6.30 3.45 -0.73
N ALA A 114 -5.08 3.93 -0.51
CA ALA A 114 -4.25 3.51 0.62
C ALA A 114 -4.96 3.76 1.96
N ILE A 115 -5.49 4.97 2.15
CA ILE A 115 -6.19 5.39 3.37
C ILE A 115 -7.47 4.58 3.57
N LEU A 116 -8.28 4.40 2.52
CA LEU A 116 -9.52 3.60 2.60
C LEU A 116 -9.23 2.15 2.97
N THR A 117 -8.21 1.55 2.33
CA THR A 117 -7.80 0.18 2.63
C THR A 117 -7.27 0.07 4.06
N TYR A 118 -6.45 1.02 4.51
CA TYR A 118 -5.96 1.09 5.88
C TYR A 118 -7.11 1.08 6.89
N TYR A 119 -8.08 2.01 6.75
CA TYR A 119 -9.20 2.09 7.67
C TYR A 119 -10.11 0.85 7.62
N LEU A 120 -10.29 0.26 6.44
CA LEU A 120 -11.10 -0.94 6.30
C LEU A 120 -10.47 -2.12 7.07
N ILE A 121 -9.18 -2.39 6.85
CA ILE A 121 -8.48 -3.48 7.54
C ILE A 121 -8.41 -3.20 9.04
N ALA A 122 -8.07 -1.96 9.44
CA ALA A 122 -7.98 -1.58 10.83
C ALA A 122 -9.33 -1.73 11.54
N ALA A 123 -10.43 -1.26 10.93
CA ALA A 123 -11.76 -1.38 11.50
C ALA A 123 -12.16 -2.85 11.68
N MET A 124 -11.92 -3.70 10.68
CA MET A 124 -12.19 -5.13 10.80
C MET A 124 -11.39 -5.77 11.93
N MET A 125 -10.10 -5.48 12.02
CA MET A 125 -9.25 -6.10 13.05
C MET A 125 -9.50 -5.57 14.46
N LEU A 126 -9.86 -4.29 14.59
CA LEU A 126 -10.22 -3.69 15.88
C LEU A 126 -11.50 -4.28 16.47
N VAL A 127 -12.44 -4.73 15.65
CA VAL A 127 -13.66 -5.43 16.13
C VAL A 127 -13.31 -6.75 16.84
N PHE A 128 -12.19 -7.38 16.49
CA PHE A 128 -11.71 -8.61 17.12
C PHE A 128 -10.76 -8.38 18.31
N LEU A 129 -10.47 -7.13 18.66
CA LEU A 129 -9.53 -6.76 19.72
C LEU A 129 -10.21 -6.53 21.07
#